data_AF-H2C2W2-F1
#
_entry.id   AF-H2C2W2-F1
#
_cell.length_a   1.000
_cell.length_b   1.000
_cell.length_c   1.000
_cell.angle_alpha   90.00
_cell.angle_beta   90.00
_cell.angle_gamma   90.00
#
_symmetry.space_group_name_H-M   'P 1'
#
loop_
_entity.id
_entity.type
_entity.pdbx_description
1 polymer ?
#
loop_
_entity_poly.entity_id
_entity_poly.type
_entity_poly.pdbx_seq_one_letter_code
_entity_poly.pdbx_strand_id
1 'polypeptide(L)'
;MALNEIEIKKDNDEQDDTLSIINNLLHRRRSEAAKKAHETIRKRKIAKNMTIHFTLDNFEFDKDVRKVSFGEYEIRPPLIKASKLTYIEKGGVGKELSDGWAINFAIGCIHACPFCYVDNIHKRFSFARVGNIVQRPWGMYFLKPKNIDKTLEKTPWKKWRGKLVMLSSTHDPYLPQLYPIPRKILEKALPARVRFLIQTRSMLVLKDLDLLSKYKNQVILQVSIATLNEKFASIIEPRAPPPKARLEVLRKAKEAGLKVGVIVAPVFPPNKARGEIEEDLDGIMKELADIGVNQVFGEMLHERGMNMEYIESLLGEKITIDKENDEKLGKIFTRLLAKYRLKGRWWYERF
;
A
#
# COMPACT_ATOMS: atom_id res chain seq x y z
N MET A 1 54.85 -56.03 -51.68
CA MET A 1 53.85 -54.96 -51.86
C MET A 1 52.59 -55.41 -51.13
N ALA A 2 52.34 -54.86 -49.93
CA ALA A 2 51.27 -53.89 -49.64
C ALA A 2 49.93 -54.65 -49.41
N LEU A 3 49.14 -54.50 -48.33
CA LEU A 3 48.84 -53.40 -47.40
C LEU A 3 48.46 -54.00 -46.03
N ASN A 4 48.73 -53.30 -44.92
CA ASN A 4 48.10 -53.57 -43.61
C ASN A 4 47.03 -52.51 -43.34
N GLU A 5 45.83 -52.96 -42.97
CA GLU A 5 44.72 -52.16 -42.46
C GLU A 5 44.99 -51.69 -41.02
N ILE A 6 44.62 -50.44 -40.71
CA ILE A 6 44.45 -49.97 -39.33
C ILE A 6 43.13 -49.20 -39.27
N GLU A 7 42.24 -49.67 -38.39
CA GLU A 7 40.94 -49.10 -38.05
C GLU A 7 41.06 -47.67 -37.48
N ILE A 8 40.19 -46.79 -37.95
CA ILE A 8 40.01 -45.44 -37.40
C ILE A 8 38.91 -45.50 -36.33
N LYS A 9 39.29 -45.35 -35.06
CA LYS A 9 38.36 -45.00 -33.97
C LYS A 9 37.86 -43.57 -34.18
N LYS A 10 36.54 -43.39 -34.12
CA LYS A 10 35.88 -42.08 -34.05
C LYS A 10 35.84 -41.62 -32.59
N ASP A 11 36.60 -40.58 -32.26
CA ASP A 11 36.44 -39.83 -31.01
C ASP A 11 35.29 -38.83 -31.18
N ASN A 12 34.15 -39.13 -30.55
CA ASN A 12 32.93 -38.30 -30.54
C ASN A 12 32.87 -37.33 -29.35
N ASP A 13 33.87 -37.29 -28.46
CA ASP A 13 33.79 -36.54 -27.19
C ASP A 13 34.29 -35.08 -27.26
N GLU A 14 35.14 -34.69 -28.23
CA GLU A 14 35.69 -33.32 -28.27
C GLU A 14 34.79 -32.27 -28.97
N GLN A 15 33.88 -32.70 -29.86
CA GLN A 15 32.98 -31.76 -30.56
C GLN A 15 31.81 -31.28 -29.69
N ASP A 16 31.35 -32.10 -28.75
CA ASP A 16 30.17 -31.78 -27.92
C ASP A 16 30.51 -30.74 -26.82
N ASP A 17 31.74 -30.77 -26.31
CA ASP A 17 32.20 -29.85 -25.26
C ASP A 17 32.45 -28.43 -25.79
N THR A 18 32.92 -28.32 -27.04
CA THR A 18 33.15 -27.03 -27.71
C THR A 18 31.83 -26.30 -28.02
N LEU A 19 30.80 -27.05 -28.45
CA LEU A 19 29.44 -26.53 -28.69
C LEU A 19 28.73 -26.14 -27.38
N SER A 20 28.94 -26.90 -26.30
CA SER A 20 28.47 -26.58 -24.94
C SER A 20 29.07 -25.28 -24.40
N ILE A 21 30.38 -25.06 -24.59
CA ILE A 21 31.09 -23.85 -24.15
C ILE A 21 30.63 -22.62 -24.95
N ILE A 22 30.47 -22.73 -26.27
CA ILE A 22 29.97 -21.65 -27.13
C ILE A 22 28.52 -21.30 -26.78
N ASN A 23 27.66 -22.29 -26.53
CA ASN A 23 26.28 -22.07 -26.11
C ASN A 23 26.21 -21.41 -24.71
N ASN A 24 27.05 -21.81 -23.76
CA ASN A 24 27.13 -21.19 -22.44
C ASN A 24 27.64 -19.74 -22.50
N LEU A 25 28.62 -19.43 -23.36
CA LEU A 25 29.12 -18.07 -23.60
C LEU A 25 28.07 -17.18 -24.28
N LEU A 26 27.33 -17.69 -25.26
CA LEU A 26 26.22 -17.00 -25.92
C LEU A 26 25.04 -16.77 -24.96
N HIS A 27 24.75 -17.73 -24.07
CA HIS A 27 23.69 -17.61 -23.07
C HIS A 27 24.06 -16.60 -21.95
N ARG A 28 25.34 -16.53 -21.55
CA ARG A 28 25.85 -15.49 -20.63
C ARG A 28 25.82 -14.09 -21.27
N ARG A 29 26.25 -13.94 -22.52
CA ARG A 29 26.17 -12.65 -23.25
C ARG A 29 24.73 -12.19 -23.50
N ARG A 30 23.80 -13.10 -23.82
CA ARG A 30 22.36 -12.81 -23.92
C ARG A 30 21.77 -12.40 -22.56
N SER A 31 22.23 -13.00 -21.47
CA SER A 31 21.83 -12.66 -20.08
C SER A 31 22.35 -11.28 -19.65
N GLU A 32 23.58 -10.91 -20.00
CA GLU A 32 24.15 -9.59 -19.69
C GLU A 32 23.56 -8.46 -20.56
N ALA A 33 23.32 -8.72 -21.85
CA ALA A 33 22.65 -7.77 -22.73
C ALA A 33 21.18 -7.55 -22.31
N ALA A 34 20.48 -8.62 -21.89
CA ALA A 34 19.13 -8.51 -21.32
C ALA A 34 19.12 -7.76 -19.99
N LYS A 35 20.10 -7.97 -19.11
CA LYS A 35 20.27 -7.21 -17.85
C LYS A 35 20.57 -5.73 -18.12
N LYS A 36 21.51 -5.41 -19.03
CA LYS A 36 21.81 -4.02 -19.43
C LYS A 36 20.62 -3.33 -20.11
N ALA A 37 19.87 -4.05 -20.95
CA ALA A 37 18.63 -3.52 -21.55
C ALA A 37 17.57 -3.26 -20.48
N HIS A 38 17.40 -4.17 -19.51
CA HIS A 38 16.47 -4.01 -18.39
C HIS A 38 16.87 -2.82 -17.51
N GLU A 39 18.15 -2.66 -17.18
CA GLU A 39 18.67 -1.52 -16.42
C GLU A 39 18.53 -0.19 -17.17
N THR A 40 18.76 -0.18 -18.48
CA THR A 40 18.64 1.03 -19.32
C THR A 40 17.18 1.44 -19.49
N ILE A 41 16.28 0.47 -19.69
CA ILE A 41 14.82 0.69 -19.70
C ILE A 41 14.35 1.19 -18.33
N ARG A 42 14.91 0.65 -17.24
CA ARG A 42 14.61 1.08 -15.86
C ARG A 42 15.11 2.49 -15.58
N LYS A 43 16.33 2.85 -15.98
CA LYS A 43 16.91 4.20 -15.86
C LYS A 43 16.12 5.24 -16.66
N ARG A 44 15.79 4.95 -17.93
CA ARG A 44 14.96 5.84 -18.78
C ARG A 44 13.52 5.99 -18.25
N LYS A 45 12.95 4.95 -17.63
CA LYS A 45 11.62 5.00 -16.99
C LYS A 45 11.60 5.80 -15.68
N ILE A 46 12.66 5.72 -14.87
CA ILE A 46 12.79 6.54 -13.65
C ILE A 46 12.92 8.02 -14.02
N ALA A 47 13.73 8.35 -15.03
CA ALA A 47 13.94 9.73 -15.48
C ALA A 47 12.67 10.39 -16.05
N LYS A 48 11.82 9.65 -16.77
CA LYS A 48 10.55 10.17 -17.33
C LYS A 48 9.48 10.47 -16.26
N ASN A 49 9.57 9.82 -15.09
CA ASN A 49 8.63 10.03 -13.97
C ASN A 49 8.98 11.24 -13.10
N MET A 50 10.21 11.76 -13.16
CA MET A 50 10.64 12.93 -12.37
C MET A 50 10.20 14.28 -12.96
N THR A 51 9.72 14.31 -14.22
CA THR A 51 9.42 15.54 -14.97
C THR A 51 7.93 15.86 -15.12
N ILE A 52 7.02 15.04 -14.58
CA ILE A 52 5.57 15.25 -14.72
C ILE A 52 5.06 16.04 -13.52
N HIS A 53 4.59 17.27 -13.75
CA HIS A 53 3.80 18.01 -12.77
C HIS A 53 2.49 17.25 -12.47
N PHE A 54 2.38 16.71 -11.26
CA PHE A 54 1.18 16.01 -10.78
C PHE A 54 0.04 17.01 -10.54
N THR A 55 -1.01 16.97 -11.35
CA THR A 55 -2.29 17.66 -11.11
C THR A 55 -3.38 16.64 -10.76
N LEU A 56 -4.47 17.08 -10.13
CA LEU A 56 -5.64 16.23 -9.83
C LEU A 56 -6.28 15.63 -11.09
N ASP A 57 -6.18 16.34 -12.22
CA ASP A 57 -6.68 15.90 -13.53
C ASP A 57 -5.73 14.88 -14.20
N ASN A 58 -4.45 14.88 -13.83
CA ASN A 58 -3.46 13.89 -14.27
C ASN A 58 -3.50 12.58 -13.45
N PHE A 59 -4.56 12.35 -12.66
CA PHE A 59 -4.80 11.04 -12.03
C PHE A 59 -5.40 10.04 -13.04
N GLU A 60 -4.71 9.85 -14.16
CA GLU A 60 -4.95 8.73 -15.07
C GLU A 60 -3.78 7.75 -15.01
N PHE A 61 -4.18 6.49 -14.82
CA PHE A 61 -3.40 5.26 -14.81
C PHE A 61 -2.44 5.15 -16.02
N ASP A 62 -1.40 4.31 -16.03
CA ASP A 62 -1.56 2.86 -15.92
C ASP A 62 -0.22 2.12 -15.87
N LYS A 63 -0.24 0.79 -15.67
CA LYS A 63 0.44 -0.06 -16.67
C LYS A 63 -0.45 -1.12 -17.34
N ASP A 64 -1.53 -1.59 -16.71
CA ASP A 64 -2.68 -2.23 -17.37
C ASP A 64 -3.85 -2.48 -16.39
N VAL A 65 -4.61 -1.46 -15.98
CA VAL A 65 -5.88 -1.58 -15.23
C VAL A 65 -6.87 -2.40 -16.03
N ARG A 66 -6.73 -2.40 -17.36
CA ARG A 66 -7.45 -3.28 -18.28
C ARG A 66 -7.29 -4.77 -17.93
N LYS A 67 -6.22 -5.17 -17.22
CA LYS A 67 -6.02 -6.55 -16.73
C LYS A 67 -6.64 -6.81 -15.35
N VAL A 68 -7.09 -5.77 -14.64
CA VAL A 68 -7.79 -5.94 -13.37
C VAL A 68 -9.19 -6.48 -13.65
N SER A 69 -9.54 -7.56 -12.98
CA SER A 69 -10.91 -8.08 -13.01
C SER A 69 -11.80 -7.26 -12.11
N PHE A 70 -12.60 -6.41 -12.73
CA PHE A 70 -13.65 -5.68 -12.07
C PHE A 70 -14.90 -6.54 -11.92
N GLY A 71 -15.60 -6.35 -10.81
CA GLY A 71 -16.88 -7.00 -10.58
C GLY A 71 -17.70 -6.23 -9.56
N GLU A 72 -18.83 -6.82 -9.21
CA GLU A 72 -19.71 -6.29 -8.18
C GLU A 72 -20.08 -7.36 -7.17
N TYR A 73 -20.46 -6.94 -5.97
CA TYR A 73 -20.95 -7.83 -4.93
C TYR A 73 -22.11 -7.19 -4.15
N GLU A 74 -22.86 -8.02 -3.41
CA GLU A 74 -23.87 -7.51 -2.48
C GLU A 74 -23.28 -7.26 -1.10
N ILE A 75 -23.38 -6.02 -0.63
CA ILE A 75 -23.04 -5.66 0.75
C ILE A 75 -24.30 -5.77 1.63
N ARG A 76 -24.14 -6.42 2.78
CA ARG A 76 -25.22 -6.55 3.77
C ARG A 76 -25.24 -5.34 4.72
N PRO A 77 -26.41 -4.72 4.99
CA PRO A 77 -26.55 -3.73 6.04
C PRO A 77 -26.42 -4.38 7.44
N PRO A 78 -26.02 -3.61 8.47
CA PRO A 78 -25.56 -2.23 8.40
C PRO A 78 -24.17 -2.09 7.74
N LEU A 79 -23.87 -0.91 7.19
CA LEU A 79 -22.52 -0.61 6.65
C LEU A 79 -21.45 -0.57 7.72
N ILE A 80 -21.78 -0.02 8.89
CA ILE A 80 -20.87 0.02 10.04
C ILE A 80 -20.83 -1.36 10.69
N LYS A 81 -19.65 -1.98 10.70
CA LYS A 81 -19.41 -3.31 11.26
C LYS A 81 -18.36 -3.27 12.35
N ALA A 82 -18.40 -4.27 13.23
CA ALA A 82 -17.38 -4.45 14.25
C ALA A 82 -16.00 -4.59 13.62
N SER A 83 -15.00 -4.01 14.26
CA SER A 83 -13.60 -4.01 13.84
C SER A 83 -12.70 -4.22 15.05
N LYS A 84 -11.58 -4.91 14.86
CA LYS A 84 -10.55 -5.06 15.90
C LYS A 84 -9.63 -3.83 16.02
N LEU A 85 -9.83 -2.77 15.24
CA LEU A 85 -9.00 -1.56 15.23
C LEU A 85 -9.30 -0.64 16.41
N THR A 86 -9.21 -1.17 17.62
CA THR A 86 -9.49 -0.53 18.91
C THR A 86 -8.45 -0.97 19.96
N TYR A 87 -8.66 -0.58 21.20
CA TYR A 87 -7.84 -0.91 22.38
C TYR A 87 -7.73 -2.42 22.61
N ILE A 88 -6.58 -2.88 23.10
CA ILE A 88 -6.34 -4.29 23.48
C ILE A 88 -7.37 -4.73 24.54
N GLU A 89 -7.62 -3.87 25.53
CA GLU A 89 -8.57 -4.12 26.63
C GLU A 89 -10.02 -4.29 26.15
N LYS A 90 -10.32 -3.85 24.92
CA LYS A 90 -11.62 -4.03 24.25
C LYS A 90 -11.58 -5.15 23.20
N GLY A 91 -10.60 -6.05 23.28
CA GLY A 91 -10.39 -7.16 22.33
C GLY A 91 -9.82 -6.75 20.98
N GLY A 92 -9.23 -5.55 20.89
CA GLY A 92 -8.65 -4.99 19.66
C GLY A 92 -7.15 -5.27 19.49
N VAL A 93 -6.60 -4.76 18.39
CA VAL A 93 -5.17 -4.89 18.03
C VAL A 93 -4.30 -3.75 18.58
N GLY A 94 -4.85 -2.86 19.42
CA GLY A 94 -4.08 -1.79 20.07
C GLY A 94 -3.71 -0.61 19.18
N LYS A 95 -4.27 -0.53 17.96
CA LYS A 95 -4.03 0.58 17.03
C LYS A 95 -4.86 1.83 17.36
N GLU A 96 -6.02 1.65 17.98
CA GLU A 96 -6.93 2.75 18.40
C GLU A 96 -7.36 3.67 17.25
N LEU A 97 -7.50 3.13 16.03
CA LEU A 97 -7.93 3.89 14.85
C LEU A 97 -9.46 4.09 14.80
N SER A 98 -10.21 3.44 15.69
CA SER A 98 -11.66 3.53 15.82
C SER A 98 -12.13 3.09 17.21
N ASP A 99 -13.39 3.33 17.54
CA ASP A 99 -14.07 2.78 18.72
C ASP A 99 -14.50 1.30 18.53
N GLY A 100 -13.79 0.54 17.69
CA GLY A 100 -14.12 -0.84 17.34
C GLY A 100 -15.09 -0.95 16.16
N TRP A 101 -15.13 0.04 15.27
CA TRP A 101 -16.07 0.12 14.17
C TRP A 101 -15.38 0.54 12.87
N ALA A 102 -15.74 -0.11 11.77
CA ALA A 102 -15.27 0.26 10.44
C ALA A 102 -16.37 0.12 9.38
N ILE A 103 -16.23 0.88 8.30
CA ILE A 103 -17.03 0.71 7.08
C ILE A 103 -16.11 0.19 5.98
N ASN A 104 -16.30 -1.06 5.58
CA ASN A 104 -15.60 -1.69 4.46
C ASN A 104 -16.59 -1.95 3.32
N PHE A 105 -16.44 -1.22 2.21
CA PHE A 105 -17.38 -1.18 1.10
C PHE A 105 -16.71 -1.48 -0.26
N ALA A 106 -15.66 -2.29 -0.27
CA ALA A 106 -15.05 -2.86 -1.47
C ALA A 106 -14.33 -4.18 -1.12
N ILE A 107 -14.04 -4.98 -2.14
CA ILE A 107 -13.21 -6.18 -2.06
C ILE A 107 -12.04 -6.02 -3.03
N GLY A 108 -10.81 -6.09 -2.50
CA GLY A 108 -9.61 -5.76 -3.25
C GLY A 108 -9.25 -4.27 -3.18
N CYS A 109 -8.07 -3.92 -3.68
CA CYS A 109 -7.60 -2.54 -3.75
C CYS A 109 -6.69 -2.35 -4.96
N ILE A 110 -7.02 -1.39 -5.82
CA ILE A 110 -6.29 -1.14 -7.07
C ILE A 110 -4.90 -0.52 -6.86
N HIS A 111 -4.57 -0.02 -5.67
CA HIS A 111 -3.20 0.43 -5.35
C HIS A 111 -2.16 -0.70 -5.47
N ALA A 112 -2.59 -1.96 -5.31
CA ALA A 112 -1.77 -3.15 -5.55
C ALA A 112 -0.43 -3.17 -4.77
N CYS A 113 -0.40 -2.60 -3.56
CA CYS A 113 0.82 -2.58 -2.74
C CYS A 113 1.22 -4.02 -2.37
N PRO A 114 2.38 -4.54 -2.80
CA PRO A 114 2.82 -5.92 -2.53
C PRO A 114 2.91 -6.29 -1.05
N PHE A 115 3.15 -5.32 -0.16
CA PHE A 115 3.22 -5.55 1.29
C PHE A 115 1.85 -5.72 1.97
N CYS A 116 0.74 -5.51 1.26
CA CYS A 116 -0.56 -5.31 1.90
C CYS A 116 -1.10 -6.58 2.56
N TYR A 117 -1.25 -6.56 3.88
CA TYR A 117 -1.81 -7.66 4.67
C TYR A 117 -3.26 -8.03 4.27
N VAL A 118 -3.97 -7.12 3.62
CA VAL A 118 -5.39 -7.25 3.28
C VAL A 118 -5.63 -8.33 2.21
N ASP A 119 -4.63 -8.65 1.39
CA ASP A 119 -4.75 -9.74 0.41
C ASP A 119 -5.12 -11.07 1.09
N ASN A 120 -4.40 -11.42 2.16
CA ASN A 120 -4.69 -12.61 2.95
C ASN A 120 -6.08 -12.55 3.62
N ILE A 121 -6.53 -11.37 4.04
CA ILE A 121 -7.89 -11.19 4.59
C ILE A 121 -8.95 -11.50 3.53
N HIS A 122 -8.81 -11.00 2.31
CA HIS A 122 -9.78 -11.26 1.26
C HIS A 122 -9.76 -12.72 0.79
N LYS A 123 -8.57 -13.31 0.60
CA LYS A 123 -8.41 -14.72 0.27
C LYS A 123 -9.08 -15.64 1.29
N ARG A 124 -8.97 -15.33 2.59
CA ARG A 124 -9.58 -16.14 3.67
C ARG A 124 -11.07 -15.88 3.85
N PHE A 125 -11.49 -14.61 3.94
CA PHE A 125 -12.83 -14.26 4.44
C PHE A 125 -13.80 -13.79 3.37
N SER A 126 -13.34 -13.46 2.16
CA SER A 126 -14.21 -13.03 1.07
C SER A 126 -14.55 -14.16 0.08
N PHE A 127 -13.81 -15.27 0.09
CA PHE A 127 -14.01 -16.40 -0.81
C PHE A 127 -15.46 -16.92 -0.81
N ALA A 128 -16.05 -17.16 0.36
CA ALA A 128 -17.44 -17.65 0.46
C ALA A 128 -18.49 -16.70 -0.14
N ARG A 129 -18.14 -15.42 -0.33
CA ARG A 129 -19.06 -14.40 -0.87
C ARG A 129 -18.84 -14.13 -2.35
N VAL A 130 -17.63 -14.25 -2.86
CA VAL A 130 -17.27 -13.83 -4.23
C VAL A 130 -16.49 -14.87 -5.03
N GLY A 131 -16.29 -16.07 -4.48
CA GLY A 131 -15.66 -17.20 -5.13
C GLY A 131 -14.19 -16.99 -5.47
N ASN A 132 -13.74 -17.63 -6.54
CA ASN A 132 -12.32 -17.70 -6.94
C ASN A 132 -11.70 -16.36 -7.35
N ILE A 133 -12.47 -15.28 -7.52
CA ILE A 133 -11.91 -13.99 -7.93
C ILE A 133 -10.86 -13.46 -6.94
N VAL A 134 -11.03 -13.71 -5.64
CA VAL A 134 -10.09 -13.28 -4.59
C VAL A 134 -8.81 -14.13 -4.54
N GLN A 135 -8.76 -15.25 -5.27
CA GLN A 135 -7.56 -16.08 -5.40
C GLN A 135 -6.61 -15.54 -6.48
N ARG A 136 -7.05 -14.56 -7.29
CA ARG A 136 -6.16 -13.85 -8.22
C ARG A 136 -5.09 -13.07 -7.44
N PRO A 137 -3.93 -12.78 -8.06
CA PRO A 137 -2.89 -11.98 -7.42
C PRO A 137 -3.41 -10.64 -6.90
N TRP A 138 -2.82 -10.16 -5.80
CA TRP A 138 -3.21 -8.89 -5.18
C TRP A 138 -3.17 -7.74 -6.18
N GLY A 139 -4.22 -6.91 -6.18
CA GLY A 139 -4.37 -5.80 -7.11
C GLY A 139 -4.83 -6.17 -8.53
N MET A 140 -5.05 -7.46 -8.82
CA MET A 140 -5.64 -7.93 -10.10
C MET A 140 -7.15 -8.19 -10.02
N TYR A 141 -7.78 -7.89 -8.90
CA TYR A 141 -9.23 -7.93 -8.73
C TYR A 141 -9.73 -6.74 -7.93
N PHE A 142 -10.92 -6.25 -8.27
CA PHE A 142 -11.59 -5.20 -7.52
C PHE A 142 -13.11 -5.29 -7.67
N LEU A 143 -13.83 -5.43 -6.55
CA LEU A 143 -15.28 -5.52 -6.56
C LEU A 143 -15.91 -4.39 -5.75
N LYS A 144 -16.84 -3.67 -6.37
CA LYS A 144 -17.63 -2.61 -5.74
C LYS A 144 -19.05 -3.11 -5.37
N PRO A 145 -19.72 -2.50 -4.39
CA PRO A 145 -21.07 -2.92 -3.99
C PRO A 145 -22.11 -2.43 -5.01
N LYS A 146 -22.91 -3.35 -5.60
CA LYS A 146 -24.01 -2.97 -6.52
C LYS A 146 -25.22 -2.36 -5.83
N ASN A 147 -25.37 -2.59 -4.53
CA ASN A 147 -26.53 -2.21 -3.74
C ASN A 147 -26.19 -1.15 -2.67
N ILE A 148 -25.23 -0.26 -2.94
CA ILE A 148 -24.74 0.70 -1.94
C ILE A 148 -25.85 1.64 -1.45
N ASP A 149 -26.67 2.19 -2.34
CA ASP A 149 -27.71 3.17 -1.99
C ASP A 149 -28.78 2.55 -1.07
N LYS A 150 -29.28 1.36 -1.42
CA LYS A 150 -30.18 0.58 -0.56
C LYS A 150 -29.55 0.25 0.80
N THR A 151 -28.24 0.05 0.86
CA THR A 151 -27.54 -0.27 2.10
C THR A 151 -27.33 0.98 2.97
N LEU A 152 -27.10 2.14 2.36
CA LEU A 152 -27.03 3.44 3.04
C LEU A 152 -28.36 3.75 3.75
N GLU A 153 -29.49 3.52 3.08
CA GLU A 153 -30.84 3.71 3.64
C GLU A 153 -31.13 2.75 4.79
N LYS A 154 -30.75 1.49 4.65
CA LYS A 154 -30.98 0.45 5.68
C LYS A 154 -29.99 0.51 6.85
N THR A 155 -28.97 1.37 6.78
CA THR A 155 -28.00 1.49 7.88
C THR A 155 -28.55 2.42 8.97
N PRO A 156 -28.73 1.95 10.22
CA PRO A 156 -29.28 2.75 11.31
C PRO A 156 -28.20 3.67 11.91
N TRP A 157 -27.79 4.71 11.18
CA TRP A 157 -26.65 5.59 11.51
C TRP A 157 -26.64 6.12 12.95
N LYS A 158 -27.82 6.46 13.49
CA LYS A 158 -27.97 6.98 14.86
C LYS A 158 -27.46 6.01 15.95
N LYS A 159 -27.36 4.70 15.66
CA LYS A 159 -26.78 3.70 16.57
C LYS A 159 -25.29 3.97 16.89
N TRP A 160 -24.57 4.65 16.00
CA TRP A 160 -23.14 4.98 16.17
C TRP A 160 -22.90 6.46 16.45
N ARG A 161 -23.92 7.18 16.95
CA ARG A 161 -23.80 8.58 17.37
C ARG A 161 -22.63 8.75 18.35
N GLY A 162 -21.71 9.66 18.03
CA GLY A 162 -20.53 9.97 18.83
C GLY A 162 -19.39 8.95 18.74
N LYS A 163 -19.58 7.80 18.10
CA LYS A 163 -18.54 6.79 17.92
C LYS A 163 -17.60 7.17 16.78
N LEU A 164 -16.31 6.95 16.99
CA LEU A 164 -15.29 7.04 15.96
C LEU A 164 -15.28 5.76 15.11
N VAL A 165 -15.54 5.91 13.83
CA VAL A 165 -15.60 4.83 12.84
C VAL A 165 -14.47 5.01 11.83
N MET A 166 -13.75 3.94 11.52
CA MET A 166 -12.75 3.98 10.45
C MET A 166 -13.44 3.86 9.09
N LEU A 167 -13.17 4.80 8.19
CA LEU A 167 -13.59 4.70 6.80
C LEU A 167 -12.59 3.85 6.02
N SER A 168 -12.91 2.57 5.94
CA SER A 168 -12.16 1.45 5.37
C SER A 168 -10.85 1.07 6.07
N SER A 169 -10.73 -0.23 6.32
CA SER A 169 -9.53 -0.90 6.80
C SER A 169 -9.07 -2.04 5.87
N THR A 170 -9.78 -2.26 4.75
CA THR A 170 -9.51 -3.36 3.81
C THR A 170 -9.44 -2.89 2.36
N HIS A 171 -9.34 -1.59 2.12
CA HIS A 171 -9.07 -0.97 0.82
C HIS A 171 -8.81 0.51 1.07
N ASP A 172 -8.33 1.22 0.06
CA ASP A 172 -8.39 2.67 0.11
C ASP A 172 -9.84 3.13 -0.15
N PRO A 173 -10.44 3.99 0.70
CA PRO A 173 -11.81 4.45 0.48
C PRO A 173 -11.92 5.38 -0.74
N TYR A 174 -10.87 6.11 -1.11
CA TYR A 174 -10.91 7.15 -2.14
C TYR A 174 -10.27 6.68 -3.45
N LEU A 175 -10.75 5.57 -3.99
CA LEU A 175 -10.37 5.06 -5.31
C LEU A 175 -11.31 5.63 -6.40
N PRO A 176 -10.86 5.85 -7.64
CA PRO A 176 -11.72 6.30 -8.75
C PRO A 176 -12.98 5.44 -8.92
N GLN A 177 -12.83 4.13 -8.82
CA GLN A 177 -13.92 3.15 -9.00
C GLN A 177 -14.94 3.17 -7.85
N LEU A 178 -14.59 3.83 -6.73
CA LEU A 178 -15.48 4.01 -5.59
C LEU A 178 -16.09 5.40 -5.57
N TYR A 179 -15.59 6.40 -6.29
CA TYR A 179 -16.20 7.72 -6.26
C TYR A 179 -17.58 7.69 -6.96
N PRO A 180 -18.66 8.25 -6.37
CA PRO A 180 -18.71 9.08 -5.15
C PRO A 180 -19.21 8.35 -3.88
N ILE A 181 -19.05 7.03 -3.76
CA ILE A 181 -19.51 6.23 -2.60
C ILE A 181 -19.03 6.78 -1.24
N PRO A 182 -17.74 7.15 -1.04
CA PRO A 182 -17.29 7.71 0.24
C PRO A 182 -18.07 8.95 0.65
N ARG A 183 -18.31 9.87 -0.31
CA ARG A 183 -19.11 11.06 -0.09
C ARG A 183 -20.53 10.73 0.36
N LYS A 184 -21.20 9.81 -0.36
CA LYS A 184 -22.57 9.35 -0.01
C LYS A 184 -22.65 8.76 1.40
N ILE A 185 -21.62 8.00 1.82
CA ILE A 185 -21.51 7.47 3.19
C ILE A 185 -21.44 8.62 4.20
N LEU A 186 -20.54 9.58 3.97
CA LEU A 186 -20.30 10.71 4.87
C LEU A 186 -21.53 11.62 4.97
N GLU A 187 -22.23 11.88 3.87
CA GLU A 187 -23.46 12.69 3.82
C GLU A 187 -24.59 12.09 4.67
N LYS A 188 -24.66 10.76 4.80
CA LYS A 188 -25.64 10.09 5.68
C LYS A 188 -25.17 10.04 7.14
N ALA A 189 -23.88 9.80 7.36
CA ALA A 189 -23.35 9.49 8.67
C ALA A 189 -23.02 10.73 9.54
N LEU A 190 -22.46 11.79 8.93
CA LEU A 190 -22.04 13.00 9.64
C LEU A 190 -23.22 13.77 10.27
N PRO A 191 -24.39 13.93 9.60
CA PRO A 191 -25.57 14.52 10.24
C PRO A 191 -26.10 13.69 11.42
N ALA A 192 -25.93 12.37 11.38
CA ALA A 192 -26.25 11.47 12.49
C ALA A 192 -25.22 11.52 13.64
N ARG A 193 -24.23 12.42 13.54
CA ARG A 193 -23.12 12.66 14.47
C ARG A 193 -22.18 11.45 14.63
N VAL A 194 -22.03 10.64 13.60
CA VAL A 194 -20.99 9.60 13.54
C VAL A 194 -19.65 10.30 13.23
N ARG A 195 -18.60 9.95 13.97
CA ARG A 195 -17.26 10.52 13.77
C ARG A 195 -16.44 9.59 12.89
N PHE A 196 -15.53 10.13 12.09
CA PHE A 196 -14.70 9.36 11.17
C PHE A 196 -13.22 9.59 11.35
N LEU A 197 -12.46 8.50 11.32
CA LEU A 197 -11.07 8.50 10.90
C LEU A 197 -11.02 7.99 9.46
N ILE A 198 -10.59 8.85 8.54
CA ILE A 198 -10.46 8.53 7.11
C ILE A 198 -8.99 8.25 6.86
N GLN A 199 -8.63 7.03 6.49
CA GLN A 199 -7.26 6.68 6.11
C GLN A 199 -7.17 6.46 4.60
N THR A 200 -6.33 7.24 3.91
CA THR A 200 -6.19 7.14 2.45
C THR A 200 -4.77 7.47 1.98
N ARG A 201 -4.37 6.94 0.84
CA ARG A 201 -3.19 7.33 0.06
C ARG A 201 -3.57 8.18 -1.15
N SER A 202 -4.86 8.32 -1.43
CA SER A 202 -5.39 8.97 -2.63
C SER A 202 -5.56 10.47 -2.47
N MET A 203 -5.32 11.23 -3.54
CA MET A 203 -5.66 12.66 -3.59
C MET A 203 -7.16 12.91 -3.78
N LEU A 204 -7.95 11.89 -4.16
CA LEU A 204 -9.37 12.07 -4.43
C LEU A 204 -10.19 12.50 -3.21
N VAL A 205 -9.67 12.29 -1.99
CA VAL A 205 -10.28 12.84 -0.77
C VAL A 205 -10.40 14.36 -0.80
N LEU A 206 -9.56 15.04 -1.58
CA LEU A 206 -9.61 16.48 -1.74
C LEU A 206 -10.90 16.97 -2.40
N LYS A 207 -11.57 16.12 -3.20
CA LYS A 207 -12.88 16.44 -3.79
C LYS A 207 -14.00 16.59 -2.76
N ASP A 208 -13.81 16.04 -1.55
CA ASP A 208 -14.79 16.11 -0.47
C ASP A 208 -14.42 17.13 0.62
N LEU A 209 -13.39 17.98 0.40
CA LEU A 209 -12.97 18.97 1.41
C LEU A 209 -14.08 19.93 1.82
N ASP A 210 -14.97 20.28 0.90
CA ASP A 210 -16.16 21.11 1.18
C ASP A 210 -17.04 20.47 2.27
N LEU A 211 -17.30 19.17 2.15
CA LEU A 211 -18.08 18.40 3.12
C LEU A 211 -17.27 18.16 4.40
N LEU A 212 -16.02 17.73 4.29
CA LEU A 212 -15.19 17.40 5.44
C LEU A 212 -14.95 18.63 6.34
N SER A 213 -14.68 19.79 5.75
CA SER A 213 -14.45 21.04 6.50
C SER A 213 -15.67 21.49 7.29
N LYS A 214 -16.89 21.34 6.72
CA LYS A 214 -18.16 21.58 7.43
C LYS A 214 -18.30 20.74 8.70
N TYR A 215 -17.71 19.54 8.72
CA TYR A 215 -17.74 18.60 9.84
C TYR A 215 -16.36 18.38 10.48
N LYS A 216 -15.46 19.37 10.42
CA LYS A 216 -14.04 19.24 10.86
C LYS A 216 -13.82 18.69 12.28
N ASN A 217 -14.78 18.89 13.20
CA ASN A 217 -14.70 18.36 14.56
C ASN A 217 -15.06 16.87 14.67
N GLN A 218 -15.67 16.30 13.63
CA GLN A 218 -16.08 14.90 13.55
C GLN A 218 -15.14 14.06 12.68
N VAL A 219 -14.23 14.68 11.92
CA VAL A 219 -13.36 14.00 10.97
C VAL A 219 -11.89 14.18 11.34
N ILE A 220 -11.14 13.09 11.28
CA ILE A 220 -9.68 13.08 11.24
C ILE A 220 -9.27 12.52 9.89
N LEU A 221 -8.52 13.29 9.10
CA LEU A 221 -7.94 12.79 7.84
C LEU A 221 -6.55 12.24 8.10
N GLN A 222 -6.31 10.99 7.74
CA GLN A 222 -5.03 10.34 7.92
C GLN A 222 -4.49 9.85 6.59
N VAL A 223 -3.20 10.10 6.33
CA VAL A 223 -2.51 9.55 5.15
C VAL A 223 -1.41 8.60 5.55
N SER A 224 -1.13 7.62 4.69
CA SER A 224 0.03 6.74 4.88
C SER A 224 1.21 7.23 4.05
N ILE A 225 2.41 7.35 4.64
CA ILE A 225 3.65 7.73 3.96
C ILE A 225 4.75 6.75 4.40
N ALA A 226 5.05 5.73 3.59
CA ALA A 226 6.05 4.73 3.95
C ALA A 226 7.50 5.24 3.82
N THR A 227 7.74 6.18 2.91
CA THR A 227 9.06 6.72 2.52
C THR A 227 8.87 8.03 1.76
N LEU A 228 9.87 8.93 1.75
CA LEU A 228 9.97 10.05 0.79
C LEU A 228 10.79 9.69 -0.45
N ASN A 229 11.50 8.57 -0.44
CA ASN A 229 12.22 8.07 -1.62
C ASN A 229 11.21 7.63 -2.70
N GLU A 230 11.01 8.46 -3.73
CA GLU A 230 10.05 8.22 -4.81
C GLU A 230 10.34 6.93 -5.59
N LYS A 231 11.62 6.56 -5.76
CA LYS A 231 12.00 5.32 -6.43
C LYS A 231 11.55 4.12 -5.60
N PHE A 232 11.80 4.14 -4.29
CA PHE A 232 11.36 3.08 -3.40
C PHE A 232 9.84 3.02 -3.32
N ALA A 233 9.16 4.16 -3.15
CA ALA A 233 7.71 4.25 -3.16
C ALA A 233 7.10 3.65 -4.43
N SER A 234 7.70 3.87 -5.61
CA SER A 234 7.20 3.31 -6.88
C SER A 234 7.28 1.77 -6.95
N ILE A 235 8.15 1.15 -6.14
CA ILE A 235 8.29 -0.31 -6.04
C ILE A 235 7.23 -0.88 -5.10
N ILE A 236 7.08 -0.28 -3.91
CA ILE A 236 6.24 -0.81 -2.83
C ILE A 236 4.78 -0.33 -2.90
N GLU A 237 4.50 0.75 -3.62
CA GLU A 237 3.16 1.34 -3.78
C GLU A 237 2.91 1.70 -5.26
N PRO A 238 2.93 0.72 -6.18
CA PRO A 238 3.13 0.95 -7.62
C PRO A 238 2.01 1.73 -8.31
N ARG A 239 0.82 1.80 -7.69
CA ARG A 239 -0.35 2.50 -8.24
C ARG A 239 -0.94 3.52 -7.26
N ALA A 240 -0.26 3.81 -6.15
CA ALA A 240 -0.66 4.89 -5.25
C ALA A 240 -0.02 6.22 -5.68
N PRO A 241 -0.61 7.37 -5.34
CA PRO A 241 0.04 8.66 -5.51
C PRO A 241 1.43 8.73 -4.86
N PRO A 242 2.38 9.47 -5.45
CA PRO A 242 3.72 9.62 -4.88
C PRO A 242 3.67 10.27 -3.48
N PRO A 243 4.70 10.09 -2.64
CA PRO A 243 4.76 10.66 -1.30
C PRO A 243 4.48 12.18 -1.26
N LYS A 244 5.07 12.96 -2.18
CA LYS A 244 4.85 14.42 -2.26
C LYS A 244 3.38 14.80 -2.47
N ALA A 245 2.66 14.06 -3.32
CA ALA A 245 1.23 14.28 -3.53
C ALA A 245 0.42 14.02 -2.26
N ARG A 246 0.84 13.05 -1.43
CA ARG A 246 0.19 12.76 -0.15
C ARG A 246 0.49 13.82 0.91
N LEU A 247 1.70 14.40 0.92
CA LEU A 247 2.02 15.58 1.74
C LEU A 247 1.14 16.78 1.36
N GLU A 248 0.88 16.97 0.06
CA GLU A 248 -0.02 18.04 -0.41
C GLU A 248 -1.47 17.85 0.07
N VAL A 249 -1.96 16.60 0.13
CA VAL A 249 -3.26 16.30 0.73
C VAL A 249 -3.32 16.77 2.18
N LEU A 250 -2.25 16.55 2.95
CA LEU A 250 -2.16 17.01 4.34
C LEU A 250 -2.17 18.53 4.43
N ARG A 251 -1.40 19.24 3.61
CA ARG A 251 -1.35 20.71 3.58
C ARG A 251 -2.74 21.30 3.32
N LYS A 252 -3.39 20.88 2.24
CA LYS A 252 -4.74 21.35 1.88
C LYS A 252 -5.79 21.02 2.95
N ALA A 253 -5.71 19.84 3.56
CA ALA A 253 -6.61 19.48 4.64
C ALA A 253 -6.40 20.32 5.90
N LYS A 254 -5.15 20.65 6.24
CA LYS A 254 -4.80 21.57 7.34
C LYS A 254 -5.31 22.98 7.08
N GLU A 255 -5.13 23.49 5.87
CA GLU A 255 -5.66 24.79 5.43
C GLU A 255 -7.19 24.85 5.53
N ALA A 256 -7.87 23.75 5.20
CA ALA A 256 -9.31 23.59 5.39
C ALA A 256 -9.74 23.42 6.87
N GLY A 257 -8.81 23.46 7.82
CA GLY A 257 -9.05 23.37 9.26
C GLY A 257 -9.31 21.96 9.79
N LEU A 258 -9.00 20.91 9.02
CA LEU A 258 -9.13 19.53 9.48
C LEU A 258 -8.03 19.14 10.45
N LYS A 259 -8.36 18.23 11.37
CA LYS A 259 -7.33 17.47 12.08
C LYS A 259 -6.74 16.45 11.12
N VAL A 260 -5.41 16.43 11.01
CA VAL A 260 -4.72 15.49 10.14
C VAL A 260 -3.75 14.61 10.92
N GLY A 261 -3.61 13.36 10.49
CA GLY A 261 -2.62 12.44 11.03
C GLY A 261 -1.84 11.74 9.93
N VAL A 262 -0.77 11.07 10.31
CA VAL A 262 0.04 10.26 9.39
C VAL A 262 0.30 8.90 10.00
N ILE A 263 0.28 7.88 9.16
CA ILE A 263 0.90 6.59 9.47
C ILE A 263 2.13 6.43 8.58
N VAL A 264 3.30 6.42 9.21
CA VAL A 264 4.56 6.07 8.57
C VAL A 264 4.64 4.54 8.53
N ALA A 265 3.98 3.95 7.53
CA ALA A 265 3.89 2.49 7.43
C ALA A 265 3.68 1.97 6.00
N PRO A 266 4.24 0.77 5.71
CA PRO A 266 5.17 0.05 6.58
C PRO A 266 6.57 0.66 6.52
N VAL A 267 7.26 0.72 7.66
CA VAL A 267 8.70 0.96 7.66
C VAL A 267 9.39 -0.36 7.37
N PHE A 268 9.90 -0.50 6.15
CA PHE A 268 10.76 -1.62 5.77
C PHE A 268 12.07 -1.56 6.54
N PRO A 269 12.58 -2.69 7.07
CA PRO A 269 13.97 -2.81 7.55
C PRO A 269 15.00 -2.39 6.48
N PRO A 270 16.28 -2.21 6.87
CA PRO A 270 17.35 -1.84 5.96
C PRO A 270 17.35 -2.72 4.70
N ASN A 271 17.31 -2.08 3.53
CA ASN A 271 17.30 -2.73 2.22
C ASN A 271 17.91 -1.78 1.18
N LYS A 272 18.44 -2.34 0.10
CA LYS A 272 19.20 -1.59 -0.92
C LYS A 272 18.35 -0.57 -1.65
N ALA A 273 17.04 -0.82 -1.78
CA ALA A 273 16.14 0.04 -2.55
C ALA A 273 15.74 1.31 -1.79
N ARG A 274 15.62 1.25 -0.46
CA ARG A 274 15.20 2.37 0.40
C ARG A 274 16.29 3.44 0.54
N GLY A 275 17.55 3.02 0.64
CA GLY A 275 18.65 3.90 1.07
C GLY A 275 18.71 4.02 2.59
N GLU A 276 19.33 5.09 3.10
CA GLU A 276 19.51 5.31 4.54
C GLU A 276 18.16 5.56 5.24
N ILE A 277 17.78 4.61 6.09
CA ILE A 277 16.46 4.60 6.72
C ILE A 277 16.25 5.75 7.70
N GLU A 278 17.29 6.12 8.44
CA GLU A 278 17.20 7.21 9.40
C GLU A 278 17.04 8.55 8.71
N GLU A 279 17.75 8.79 7.60
CA GLU A 279 17.62 10.01 6.80
C GLU A 279 16.22 10.12 6.18
N ASP A 280 15.69 9.02 5.64
CA ASP A 280 14.33 8.98 5.09
C ASP A 280 13.27 9.26 6.18
N LEU A 281 13.40 8.65 7.35
CA LEU A 281 12.50 8.91 8.48
C LEU A 281 12.64 10.35 9.00
N ASP A 282 13.85 10.89 9.10
CA ASP A 282 14.09 12.28 9.52
C ASP A 282 13.43 13.26 8.55
N GLY A 283 13.58 13.02 7.24
CA GLY A 283 12.93 13.80 6.18
C GLY A 283 11.41 13.75 6.28
N ILE A 284 10.82 12.57 6.51
CA ILE A 284 9.37 12.46 6.77
C ILE A 284 8.99 13.34 7.96
N MET A 285 9.64 13.17 9.11
CA MET A 285 9.27 13.89 10.34
C MET A 285 9.40 15.40 10.18
N LYS A 286 10.43 15.88 9.47
CA LYS A 286 10.59 17.29 9.14
C LYS A 286 9.40 17.83 8.35
N GLU A 287 9.02 17.18 7.25
CA GLU A 287 7.86 17.58 6.45
C GLU A 287 6.56 17.56 7.27
N LEU A 288 6.39 16.57 8.14
CA LEU A 288 5.21 16.47 9.00
C LEU A 288 5.14 17.57 10.05
N ALA A 289 6.29 17.99 10.59
CA ALA A 289 6.39 19.09 11.53
C ALA A 289 6.09 20.43 10.86
N ASP A 290 6.62 20.66 9.66
CA ASP A 290 6.38 21.87 8.87
C ASP A 290 4.88 22.01 8.51
N ILE A 291 4.19 20.89 8.25
CA ILE A 291 2.73 20.87 8.01
C ILE A 291 1.91 21.07 9.30
N GLY A 292 2.49 20.78 10.46
CA GLY A 292 1.78 20.84 11.74
C GLY A 292 0.72 19.75 11.90
N VAL A 293 1.08 18.49 11.59
CA VAL A 293 0.18 17.34 11.76
C VAL A 293 -0.18 17.09 13.24
N ASN A 294 -1.38 16.52 13.50
CA ASN A 294 -1.88 16.32 14.86
C ASN A 294 -1.38 15.03 15.51
N GLN A 295 -1.08 14.00 14.73
CA GLN A 295 -0.62 12.71 15.22
C GLN A 295 0.19 11.95 14.16
N VAL A 296 1.22 11.24 14.60
CA VAL A 296 2.05 10.39 13.75
C VAL A 296 2.16 9.00 14.37
N PHE A 297 1.81 7.97 13.62
CA PHE A 297 2.02 6.58 14.02
C PHE A 297 3.05 5.92 13.11
N GLY A 298 3.81 4.97 13.65
CA GLY A 298 4.76 4.17 12.88
C GLY A 298 4.59 2.70 13.20
N GLU A 299 4.88 1.84 12.22
CA GLU A 299 5.01 0.39 12.42
C GLU A 299 5.97 -0.17 11.37
N MET A 300 6.65 -1.25 11.74
CA MET A 300 7.47 -2.01 10.80
C MET A 300 6.60 -2.76 9.77
N LEU A 301 7.22 -3.20 8.69
CA LEU A 301 6.64 -4.25 7.87
C LEU A 301 6.36 -5.50 8.72
N HIS A 302 5.19 -6.11 8.55
CA HIS A 302 4.80 -7.34 9.23
C HIS A 302 4.60 -8.47 8.24
N GLU A 303 5.01 -9.68 8.59
CA GLU A 303 4.76 -10.88 7.79
C GLU A 303 3.29 -11.30 7.91
N ARG A 304 2.58 -11.24 6.77
CA ARG A 304 1.15 -11.50 6.67
C ARG A 304 0.81 -12.14 5.32
N GLY A 305 0.56 -13.44 5.31
CA GLY A 305 0.24 -14.18 4.09
C GLY A 305 1.42 -14.18 3.11
N MET A 306 1.17 -13.93 1.82
CA MET A 306 2.20 -13.96 0.77
C MET A 306 2.97 -12.63 0.60
N ASN A 307 2.81 -11.67 1.52
CA ASN A 307 3.35 -10.33 1.31
C ASN A 307 4.89 -10.32 1.24
N MET A 308 5.57 -11.16 2.02
CA MET A 308 7.03 -11.28 1.99
C MET A 308 7.52 -11.85 0.66
N GLU A 309 6.88 -12.89 0.12
CA GLU A 309 7.24 -13.46 -1.19
C GLU A 309 7.18 -12.41 -2.31
N TYR A 310 6.11 -11.60 -2.34
CA TYR A 310 5.98 -10.52 -3.32
C TYR A 310 7.06 -9.45 -3.14
N ILE A 311 7.32 -9.04 -1.90
CA ILE A 311 8.32 -8.01 -1.60
C ILE A 311 9.72 -8.48 -1.96
N GLU A 312 10.13 -9.66 -1.52
CA GLU A 312 11.48 -10.18 -1.74
C GLU A 312 11.74 -10.44 -3.23
N SER A 313 10.72 -10.92 -3.95
CA SER A 313 10.78 -11.06 -5.42
C SER A 313 11.00 -9.71 -6.12
N LEU A 314 10.31 -8.66 -5.68
CA LEU A 314 10.42 -7.32 -6.27
C LEU A 314 11.73 -6.60 -5.92
N LEU A 315 12.24 -6.81 -4.70
CA LEU A 315 13.49 -6.20 -4.25
C LEU A 315 14.72 -7.00 -4.72
N GLY A 316 14.56 -8.30 -5.00
CA GLY A 316 15.66 -9.18 -5.34
C GLY A 316 16.57 -9.49 -4.15
N GLU A 317 16.06 -9.34 -2.93
CA GLU A 317 16.76 -9.63 -1.68
C GLU A 317 15.78 -10.07 -0.59
N LYS A 318 16.29 -10.80 0.39
CA LYS A 318 15.53 -11.21 1.58
C LYS A 318 15.39 -10.04 2.54
N ILE A 319 14.24 -9.96 3.21
CA ILE A 319 13.98 -8.91 4.21
C ILE A 319 13.78 -9.58 5.56
N THR A 320 14.63 -9.25 6.53
CA THR A 320 14.55 -9.81 7.88
C THR A 320 13.53 -9.03 8.71
N ILE A 321 12.50 -9.74 9.18
CA ILE A 321 11.44 -9.21 10.04
C ILE A 321 11.60 -9.85 11.41
N ASP A 322 12.18 -9.12 12.35
CA ASP A 322 12.47 -9.60 13.69
C ASP A 322 12.29 -8.51 14.74
N LYS A 323 12.31 -8.93 16.01
CA LYS A 323 12.15 -8.07 17.18
C LYS A 323 13.25 -7.01 17.27
N GLU A 324 14.48 -7.36 16.90
CA GLU A 324 15.61 -6.44 16.98
C GLU A 324 15.44 -5.25 16.02
N ASN A 325 15.04 -5.51 14.78
CA ASN A 325 14.75 -4.48 13.80
C ASN A 325 13.56 -3.62 14.22
N ASP A 326 12.48 -4.22 14.72
CA ASP A 326 11.31 -3.46 15.19
C ASP A 326 11.66 -2.54 16.36
N GLU A 327 12.42 -3.04 17.34
CA GLU A 327 12.92 -2.24 18.46
C GLU A 327 13.85 -1.10 18.02
N LYS A 328 14.78 -1.39 17.11
CA LYS A 328 15.70 -0.40 16.55
C LYS A 328 14.94 0.72 15.82
N LEU A 329 14.01 0.35 14.94
CA LEU A 329 13.21 1.32 14.19
C LEU A 329 12.29 2.12 15.09
N GLY A 330 11.67 1.49 16.10
CA GLY A 330 10.86 2.19 17.09
C GLY A 330 11.65 3.21 17.90
N LYS A 331 12.92 2.91 18.26
CA LYS A 331 13.82 3.85 18.95
C LYS A 331 14.17 5.05 18.06
N ILE A 332 14.53 4.80 16.79
CA ILE A 332 14.81 5.88 15.81
C ILE A 332 13.58 6.77 15.66
N PHE A 333 12.41 6.16 15.41
CA PHE A 333 11.14 6.86 15.23
C PHE A 333 10.79 7.73 16.44
N THR A 334 10.90 7.19 17.66
CA THR A 334 10.59 7.90 18.91
C THR A 334 11.52 9.09 19.13
N ARG A 335 12.82 8.93 18.87
CA ARG A 335 13.79 10.04 18.94
C ARG A 335 13.45 11.13 17.94
N LEU A 336 13.09 10.77 16.71
CA LEU A 336 12.72 11.74 15.68
C LEU A 336 11.41 12.48 15.99
N LEU A 337 10.42 11.80 16.58
CA LEU A 337 9.21 12.47 17.11
C LEU A 337 9.60 13.55 18.13
N ALA A 338 10.50 13.23 19.07
CA ALA A 338 10.97 14.19 20.08
C ALA A 338 11.74 15.36 19.45
N LYS A 339 12.65 15.07 18.51
CA LYS A 339 13.43 16.09 17.76
C LYS A 339 12.52 17.14 17.12
N TYR A 340 11.43 16.70 16.50
CA TYR A 340 10.49 17.57 15.78
C TYR A 340 9.24 17.97 16.59
N ARG A 341 9.19 17.65 17.90
CA ARG A 341 8.05 17.93 18.80
C ARG A 341 6.70 17.41 18.29
N LEU A 342 6.72 16.28 17.59
CA LEU A 342 5.54 15.62 17.04
C LEU A 342 4.88 14.70 18.08
N LYS A 343 3.54 14.68 18.10
CA LYS A 343 2.78 13.73 18.93
C LYS A 343 2.60 12.42 18.17
N GLY A 344 2.94 11.31 18.80
CA GLY A 344 2.89 10.04 18.10
C GLY A 344 3.36 8.85 18.93
N ARG A 345 3.32 7.67 18.33
CA ARG A 345 3.89 6.44 18.89
C ARG A 345 4.25 5.43 17.81
N TRP A 346 5.23 4.60 18.12
CA TRP A 346 5.50 3.38 17.38
C TRP A 346 4.56 2.27 17.86
N TRP A 347 4.05 1.47 16.94
CA TRP A 347 3.32 0.27 17.24
C TRP A 347 4.21 -0.95 17.03
N TYR A 348 4.73 -1.48 18.12
CA TYR A 348 5.52 -2.69 18.11
C TYR A 348 4.69 -3.92 17.67
N GLU A 349 5.31 -4.78 16.89
CA GLU A 349 4.77 -6.10 16.53
C GLU A 349 4.93 -7.07 17.71
N ARG A 350 4.01 -8.02 17.81
CA ARG A 350 4.09 -9.09 18.81
C ARG A 350 4.76 -10.30 18.15
N PHE A 351 6.09 -10.36 18.26
CA PHE A 351 6.91 -11.49 17.83
C PHE A 351 6.67 -12.73 18.66
#